data_AF-A0A509LGG3-F1
#
_entry.id   AF-A0A509LGG3-F1
#
_cell.length_a   1.000
_cell.length_b   1.000
_cell.length_c   1.000
_cell.angle_alpha   90.00
_cell.angle_beta   90.00
_cell.angle_gamma   90.00
#
_symmetry.space_group_name_H-M   'P 1'
#
loop_
_entity.id
_entity.type
_entity.pdbx_description
1 polymer ?
#
loop_
_entity_poly.entity_id
_entity_poly.type
_entity_poly.pdbx_seq_one_letter_code
_entity_poly.pdbx_strand_id
1 'polypeptide(L)'
;CIEFHPSDYVNNPSIIARHNNMISLNTAMAVDLTGQVAADALPYNNYTGINGLLDFTRGAAMSKGGKSILMMTSTSDNGRKSRIIPNLSDIAVVVPRGDVQFVATEYGVVNLFGKTLKERAMALISIAHPDFRDELFSKAKELDLIDINRRFKQAIKGVYPLKYEETITINGSAIMFRPAKPIDERGIQEHYYTMNRGDIVSRFFHEKKSFVHDQIDTTFEIDYINDLTIVATIGELGFEKIIAVGEYFRNSIINMAEIAFSVSREYQGMGIAQILQRKLARAAIDNEIKGLIAYTSPENKGMIKLFHKLPYTIKSEKEDDMIILNCLFSEPEKEKSTA
;
A
#
# COMPACT_ATOMS: atom_id res chain seq x y z
N CYS A 1 11.77 35.47 16.26
CA CYS A 1 13.01 36.04 15.72
C CYS A 1 13.14 35.56 14.27
N ILE A 2 13.55 36.43 13.35
CA ILE A 2 13.81 36.07 11.95
C ILE A 2 15.24 36.51 11.66
N GLU A 3 16.05 35.60 11.14
CA GLU A 3 17.45 35.85 10.78
C GLU A 3 17.66 35.45 9.32
N PHE A 4 18.40 36.28 8.58
CA PHE A 4 18.75 36.03 7.18
C PHE A 4 20.20 35.58 7.09
N HIS A 5 20.43 34.50 6.36
CA HIS A 5 21.76 33.94 6.12
C HIS A 5 22.00 33.78 4.61
N PRO A 6 23.26 33.79 4.16
CA PRO A 6 23.58 33.59 2.76
C PRO A 6 23.27 32.15 2.30
N SER A 7 23.06 31.96 1.00
CA SER A 7 22.59 30.68 0.44
C SER A 7 23.60 29.54 0.58
N ASP A 8 24.90 29.84 0.59
CA ASP A 8 25.97 28.87 0.85
C ASP A 8 25.93 28.29 2.27
N TYR A 9 25.29 28.99 3.21
CA TYR A 9 24.98 28.48 4.55
C TYR A 9 23.63 27.75 4.57
N VAL A 10 22.57 28.42 4.13
CA VAL A 10 21.18 27.91 4.24
C VAL A 10 20.98 26.64 3.40
N ASN A 11 21.57 26.59 2.20
CA ASN A 11 21.46 25.46 1.29
C ASN A 11 22.60 24.46 1.47
N ASN A 12 23.41 24.54 2.52
CA ASN A 12 24.45 23.53 2.72
C ASN A 12 23.82 22.24 3.27
N PRO A 13 23.89 21.09 2.56
CA PRO A 13 23.30 19.84 3.05
C PRO A 13 23.82 19.42 4.43
N SER A 14 25.09 19.72 4.74
CA SER A 14 25.70 19.41 6.04
C SER A 14 25.21 20.31 7.17
N ILE A 15 24.67 21.49 6.88
CA ILE A 15 24.01 22.36 7.85
C ILE A 15 22.56 21.90 8.03
N ILE A 16 21.85 21.69 6.92
CA ILE A 16 20.47 21.19 6.89
C ILE A 16 20.35 19.89 7.71
N ALA A 17 21.28 18.95 7.54
CA ALA A 17 21.30 17.66 8.22
C ALA A 17 21.42 17.75 9.75
N ARG A 18 21.88 18.88 10.31
CA ARG A 18 22.01 19.07 11.77
C ARG A 18 20.66 19.25 12.45
N HIS A 19 19.63 19.63 11.71
CA HIS A 19 18.28 19.75 12.24
C HIS A 19 17.65 18.36 12.35
N ASN A 20 17.16 17.98 13.53
CA ASN A 20 16.42 16.73 13.69
C ASN A 20 15.03 16.84 13.03
N ASN A 21 14.57 15.76 12.40
CA ASN A 21 13.30 15.69 11.69
C ASN A 21 13.15 16.75 10.59
N MET A 22 14.23 17.05 9.85
CA MET A 22 14.17 18.02 8.75
C MET A 22 13.27 17.49 7.63
N ILE A 23 12.20 18.23 7.32
CA ILE A 23 11.29 17.89 6.22
C ILE A 23 11.51 18.86 5.07
N SER A 24 11.88 18.31 3.91
CA SER A 24 11.99 19.06 2.66
C SER A 24 10.79 18.75 1.78
N LEU A 25 10.06 19.78 1.36
CA LEU A 25 8.92 19.68 0.43
C LEU A 25 9.27 20.45 -0.84
N ASN A 26 9.41 19.76 -1.97
CA ASN A 26 9.74 20.39 -3.25
C ASN A 26 8.79 19.91 -4.35
N THR A 27 8.58 20.75 -5.36
CA THR A 27 7.75 20.40 -6.52
C THR A 27 8.60 19.83 -7.63
N ALA A 28 8.11 18.77 -8.27
CA ALA A 28 8.70 18.17 -9.46
C ALA A 28 7.83 18.44 -10.70
N MET A 29 8.47 18.58 -11.85
CA MET A 29 7.80 18.69 -13.15
C MET A 29 7.39 17.31 -13.65
N ALA A 30 8.29 16.33 -13.57
CA ALA A 30 8.05 14.97 -14.00
C ALA A 30 8.99 13.99 -13.28
N VAL A 31 8.58 12.74 -13.19
CA VAL A 31 9.40 11.63 -12.68
C VAL A 31 9.33 10.46 -13.66
N ASP A 32 10.47 9.85 -13.97
CA ASP A 32 10.46 8.63 -14.77
C ASP A 32 10.24 7.36 -13.94
N LEU A 33 9.95 6.23 -14.59
CA LEU A 33 9.72 4.95 -13.92
C LEU A 33 10.93 4.42 -13.12
N THR A 34 12.13 4.91 -13.42
CA THR A 34 13.34 4.60 -12.63
C THR A 34 13.50 5.50 -11.42
N GLY A 35 12.66 6.54 -11.32
CA GLY A 35 12.59 7.53 -10.26
C GLY A 35 13.60 8.68 -10.41
N GLN A 36 14.08 8.97 -11.62
CA GLN A 36 14.78 10.22 -11.91
C GLN A 36 13.75 11.36 -12.00
N VAL A 37 14.12 12.55 -11.54
CA VAL A 37 13.17 13.66 -11.43
C VAL A 37 13.69 14.87 -12.19
N ALA A 38 12.80 15.44 -12.99
CA ALA A 38 12.96 16.77 -13.55
C ALA A 38 12.12 17.76 -12.74
N ALA A 39 12.72 18.90 -12.40
CA ALA A 39 12.07 19.95 -11.60
C ALA A 39 12.12 21.33 -12.27
N ASP A 40 12.93 21.50 -13.32
CA ASP A 40 13.18 22.77 -14.02
C ASP A 40 12.95 22.66 -15.54
N ALA A 41 12.78 23.83 -16.18
CA ALA A 41 12.73 24.17 -17.61
C ALA A 41 12.33 23.07 -18.61
N LEU A 42 11.24 23.32 -19.35
CA LEU A 42 10.98 22.65 -20.63
C LEU A 42 12.11 23.01 -21.62
N PRO A 43 12.40 22.15 -22.63
CA PRO A 43 13.53 22.33 -23.55
C PRO A 43 13.62 23.68 -24.26
N TYR A 44 12.52 24.44 -24.31
CA TYR A 44 12.40 25.74 -24.97
C TYR A 44 12.43 26.94 -24.00
N ASN A 45 12.34 26.74 -22.69
CA ASN A 45 12.37 27.80 -21.69
C ASN A 45 13.47 27.55 -20.65
N ASN A 46 14.74 27.75 -21.02
CA ASN A 46 15.94 27.68 -20.17
C ASN A 46 15.96 28.68 -18.97
N TYR A 47 14.81 29.13 -18.48
CA TYR A 47 14.64 30.25 -17.55
C TYR A 47 14.49 29.85 -16.08
N THR A 48 14.57 28.56 -15.73
CA THR A 48 14.64 28.15 -14.32
C THR A 48 15.97 27.41 -14.08
N GLY A 49 16.83 28.05 -13.29
CA GLY A 49 18.12 27.49 -12.90
C GLY A 49 17.96 26.53 -11.73
N ILE A 50 18.93 25.62 -11.59
CA ILE A 50 19.02 24.63 -10.51
C ILE A 50 18.86 25.36 -9.15
N ASN A 51 17.69 25.22 -8.54
CA ASN A 51 17.40 25.73 -7.21
C ASN A 51 18.10 24.87 -6.14
N GLY A 52 18.03 25.29 -4.87
CA GLY A 52 18.47 24.50 -3.71
C GLY A 52 17.71 23.19 -3.49
N LEU A 53 16.88 22.75 -4.44
CA LEU A 53 16.06 21.55 -4.35
C LEU A 53 16.91 20.32 -4.06
N LEU A 54 18.00 20.11 -4.81
CA LEU A 54 18.89 18.97 -4.57
C LEU A 54 19.58 19.07 -3.21
N ASP A 55 19.92 20.28 -2.79
CA ASP A 55 20.57 20.54 -1.51
C ASP A 55 19.68 20.16 -0.33
N PHE A 56 18.42 20.62 -0.34
CA PHE A 56 17.43 20.27 0.67
C PHE A 56 17.02 18.81 0.60
N THR A 57 17.01 18.21 -0.61
CA THR A 57 16.74 16.78 -0.77
C THR A 57 17.80 15.95 -0.05
N ARG A 58 19.09 16.23 -0.29
CA ARG A 58 20.19 15.53 0.36
C ARG A 58 20.28 15.86 1.86
N GLY A 59 20.16 17.14 2.22
CA GLY A 59 20.22 17.59 3.60
C GLY A 59 19.12 16.97 4.47
N ALA A 60 17.89 16.89 3.96
CA ALA A 60 16.79 16.22 4.67
C ALA A 60 17.00 14.71 4.75
N ALA A 61 17.52 14.06 3.71
CA ALA A 61 17.84 12.62 3.75
C ALA A 61 18.96 12.28 4.75
N MET A 62 19.91 13.20 4.98
CA MET A 62 20.98 13.06 5.96
C MET A 62 20.57 13.40 7.40
N SER A 63 19.43 14.08 7.59
CA SER A 63 18.90 14.45 8.90
C SER A 63 18.35 13.25 9.65
N LYS A 64 18.60 13.18 10.97
CA LYS A 64 18.00 12.17 11.84
C LYS A 64 16.47 12.31 11.85
N GLY A 65 15.77 11.31 11.31
CA GLY A 65 14.31 11.33 11.16
C GLY A 65 13.82 12.26 10.04
N GLY A 66 14.72 12.79 9.21
CA GLY A 66 14.40 13.69 8.12
C GLY A 66 13.76 12.98 6.92
N LYS A 67 13.02 13.75 6.13
CA LYS A 67 12.29 13.26 4.95
C LYS A 67 12.35 14.28 3.82
N SER A 68 12.76 13.82 2.64
CA SER A 68 12.64 14.58 1.39
C SER A 68 11.44 14.08 0.60
N ILE A 69 10.47 14.97 0.34
CA ILE A 69 9.23 14.69 -0.36
C ILE A 69 9.15 15.54 -1.62
N LEU A 70 9.09 14.86 -2.76
CA LEU A 70 8.87 15.46 -4.07
C LEU A 70 7.39 15.35 -4.44
N MET A 71 6.75 16.49 -4.66
CA MET A 71 5.32 16.59 -4.91
C MET A 71 5.07 16.97 -6.37
N MET A 72 4.08 16.33 -7.00
CA MET A 72 3.59 16.74 -8.32
C MET A 72 2.12 16.35 -8.46
N THR A 73 1.38 17.06 -9.30
CA THR A 73 0.10 16.53 -9.79
C THR A 73 0.37 15.28 -10.63
N SER A 74 -0.52 14.31 -10.68
CA SER A 74 -0.29 13.11 -11.50
C SER A 74 -0.33 13.41 -13.00
N THR A 75 -1.02 14.49 -13.40
CA THR A 75 -1.18 14.93 -14.78
C THR A 75 -0.77 16.40 -15.02
N SER A 76 -0.68 16.77 -16.29
CA SER A 76 -0.48 18.12 -16.83
C SER A 76 -1.38 18.33 -18.05
N ASP A 77 -1.39 19.56 -18.60
CA ASP A 77 -2.20 19.92 -19.77
C ASP A 77 -3.69 19.54 -19.61
N ASN A 78 -4.29 19.96 -18.48
CA ASN A 78 -5.67 19.65 -18.11
C ASN A 78 -6.02 18.15 -18.14
N GLY A 79 -5.10 17.30 -17.66
CA GLY A 79 -5.32 15.84 -17.58
C GLY A 79 -4.86 15.06 -18.81
N ARG A 80 -4.40 15.73 -19.88
CA ARG A 80 -4.06 15.07 -21.15
C ARG A 80 -2.71 14.37 -21.15
N LYS A 81 -1.82 14.71 -20.22
CA LYS A 81 -0.46 14.13 -20.14
C LYS A 81 -0.11 13.73 -18.73
N SER A 82 0.46 12.54 -18.56
CA SER A 82 1.02 12.09 -17.27
C SER A 82 2.30 12.85 -16.92
N ARG A 83 2.51 13.15 -15.63
CA ARG A 83 3.80 13.63 -15.09
C ARG A 83 4.71 12.48 -14.63
N ILE A 84 4.15 11.28 -14.45
CA ILE A 84 4.91 10.04 -14.34
C ILE A 84 5.10 9.51 -15.75
N ILE A 85 6.34 9.45 -16.23
CA ILE A 85 6.66 9.15 -17.63
C ILE A 85 7.58 7.93 -17.75
N PRO A 86 7.70 7.29 -18.92
CA PRO A 86 8.58 6.12 -19.09
C PRO A 86 10.07 6.42 -18.85
N ASN A 87 10.58 7.52 -19.42
CA ASN A 87 11.97 7.96 -19.30
C ASN A 87 12.08 9.49 -19.50
N LEU A 88 13.15 10.10 -18.98
CA LEU A 88 13.45 11.54 -19.12
C LEU A 88 14.38 11.86 -20.31
N SER A 89 14.32 11.11 -21.42
CA SER A 89 15.36 11.16 -22.47
C SER A 89 15.73 12.56 -22.99
N ASP A 90 14.75 13.47 -23.10
CA ASP A 90 14.95 14.84 -23.62
C ASP A 90 14.83 15.93 -22.55
N ILE A 91 14.83 15.55 -21.26
CA ILE A 91 14.59 16.47 -20.13
C ILE A 91 15.75 16.38 -19.14
N ALA A 92 16.23 17.53 -18.68
CA ALA A 92 17.32 17.59 -17.70
C ALA A 92 16.90 16.94 -16.36
N VAL A 93 17.72 16.00 -15.89
CA VAL A 93 17.55 15.37 -14.57
C VAL A 93 18.09 16.32 -13.50
N VAL A 94 17.23 16.74 -12.58
CA VAL A 94 17.58 17.62 -11.45
C VAL A 94 17.86 16.82 -10.19
N VAL A 95 17.05 15.80 -9.91
CA VAL A 95 17.31 14.86 -8.81
C VAL A 95 17.62 13.49 -9.39
N PRO A 96 18.87 13.01 -9.26
CA PRO A 96 19.23 11.66 -9.66
C PRO A 96 18.40 10.65 -8.89
N ARG A 97 18.12 9.51 -9.53
CA ARG A 97 17.32 8.44 -8.91
C ARG A 97 17.85 7.98 -7.54
N GLY A 98 19.15 8.10 -7.28
CA GLY A 98 19.76 7.71 -6.00
C GLY A 98 19.40 8.64 -4.83
N ASP A 99 19.06 9.90 -5.11
CA ASP A 99 18.73 10.92 -4.11
C ASP A 99 17.23 11.02 -3.83
N VAL A 100 16.38 10.32 -4.60
CA VAL A 100 14.93 10.38 -4.45
C VAL A 100 14.45 9.47 -3.32
N GLN A 101 13.82 10.07 -2.30
CA GLN A 101 13.25 9.37 -1.16
C GLN A 101 11.74 9.19 -1.32
N PHE A 102 10.93 10.23 -1.13
CA PHE A 102 9.47 10.16 -1.27
C PHE A 102 8.98 10.90 -2.51
N VAL A 103 7.97 10.32 -3.18
CA VAL A 103 7.21 10.97 -4.26
C VAL A 103 5.73 10.95 -3.91
N ALA A 104 5.07 12.10 -4.03
CA ALA A 104 3.66 12.29 -3.70
C ALA A 104 2.87 12.89 -4.88
N THR A 105 1.69 12.33 -5.11
CA THR A 105 0.64 12.86 -5.99
C THR A 105 -0.69 12.90 -5.23
N GLU A 106 -1.74 13.39 -5.88
CA GLU A 106 -3.11 13.29 -5.39
C GLU A 106 -3.61 11.84 -5.20
N TYR A 107 -2.92 10.84 -5.77
CA TYR A 107 -3.25 9.41 -5.61
C TYR A 107 -2.46 8.70 -4.51
N GLY A 108 -1.53 9.39 -3.85
CA GLY A 108 -0.82 8.86 -2.69
C GLY A 108 0.67 9.20 -2.67
N VAL A 109 1.36 8.57 -1.72
CA VAL A 109 2.81 8.74 -1.50
C VAL A 109 3.53 7.39 -1.49
N VAL A 110 4.70 7.35 -2.12
CA VAL A 110 5.58 6.18 -2.16
C VAL A 110 7.00 6.54 -1.74
N ASN A 111 7.68 5.58 -1.09
CA ASN A 111 9.10 5.67 -0.76
C ASN A 111 9.90 4.84 -1.76
N LEU A 112 10.81 5.48 -2.49
CA LEU A 112 11.69 4.85 -3.48
C LEU A 112 13.07 4.52 -2.91
N PHE A 113 13.39 4.97 -1.69
CA PHE A 113 14.68 4.70 -1.07
C PHE A 113 14.86 3.19 -0.82
N GLY A 114 16.01 2.66 -1.23
CA GLY A 114 16.35 1.24 -1.10
C GLY A 114 15.54 0.28 -1.99
N LYS A 115 14.67 0.79 -2.88
CA LYS A 115 13.85 -0.03 -3.78
C LYS A 115 14.60 -0.35 -5.08
N THR A 116 14.39 -1.56 -5.59
CA THR A 116 14.85 -2.00 -6.93
C THR A 116 14.13 -1.23 -8.04
N LEU A 117 14.67 -1.25 -9.26
CA LEU A 117 14.01 -0.58 -10.41
C LEU A 117 12.59 -1.10 -10.65
N LYS A 118 12.37 -2.40 -10.49
CA LYS A 118 11.03 -3.03 -10.56
C LYS A 118 10.08 -2.47 -9.52
N GLU A 119 10.51 -2.42 -8.27
CA GLU A 119 9.70 -1.88 -7.16
C GLU A 119 9.42 -0.39 -7.36
N ARG A 120 10.39 0.38 -7.87
CA ARG A 120 10.22 1.82 -8.15
C ARG A 120 9.20 2.07 -9.25
N ALA A 121 9.29 1.33 -10.35
CA ALA A 121 8.33 1.43 -11.46
C ALA A 121 6.91 1.15 -10.96
N MET A 122 6.73 0.05 -10.22
CA MET A 122 5.43 -0.30 -9.62
C MET A 122 4.93 0.75 -8.63
N ALA A 123 5.82 1.27 -7.78
CA ALA A 123 5.50 2.33 -6.83
C ALA A 123 4.96 3.57 -7.53
N LEU A 124 5.69 4.06 -8.54
CA LEU A 124 5.32 5.26 -9.28
C LEU A 124 4.03 5.06 -10.08
N ILE A 125 3.87 3.91 -10.75
CA ILE A 125 2.62 3.57 -11.45
C ILE A 125 1.43 3.58 -10.47
N SER A 126 1.61 3.09 -9.24
CA SER A 126 0.51 3.06 -8.25
C SER A 126 0.00 4.44 -7.82
N ILE A 127 0.82 5.49 -7.97
CA ILE A 127 0.44 6.89 -7.68
C ILE A 127 0.27 7.74 -8.94
N ALA A 128 0.29 7.13 -10.14
CA ALA A 128 -0.08 7.80 -11.38
C ALA A 128 -1.60 8.00 -11.48
N HIS A 129 -2.05 8.83 -12.41
CA HIS A 129 -3.47 8.96 -12.73
C HIS A 129 -4.01 7.65 -13.31
N PRO A 130 -5.20 7.17 -12.91
CA PRO A 130 -5.79 5.91 -13.37
C PRO A 130 -5.75 5.70 -14.88
N ASP A 131 -6.02 6.75 -15.66
CA ASP A 131 -6.06 6.69 -17.13
C ASP A 131 -4.71 6.35 -17.79
N PHE A 132 -3.57 6.63 -17.13
CA PHE A 132 -2.24 6.40 -17.70
C PHE A 132 -1.54 5.15 -17.14
N ARG A 133 -2.11 4.47 -16.13
CA ARG A 133 -1.44 3.34 -15.46
C ARG A 133 -1.22 2.16 -16.40
N ASP A 134 -2.19 1.87 -17.25
CA ASP A 134 -2.14 0.79 -18.25
C ASP A 134 -1.02 1.01 -19.28
N GLU A 135 -0.91 2.25 -19.76
CA GLU A 135 0.14 2.68 -20.68
C GLU A 135 1.52 2.60 -20.01
N LEU A 136 1.66 3.17 -18.80
CA LEU A 136 2.93 3.19 -18.07
C LEU A 136 3.42 1.79 -17.72
N PHE A 137 2.52 0.88 -17.36
CA PHE A 137 2.88 -0.51 -17.11
C PHE A 137 3.35 -1.24 -18.38
N SER A 138 2.68 -1.00 -19.51
CA SER A 138 3.11 -1.55 -20.81
C SER A 138 4.50 -1.03 -21.18
N LYS A 139 4.74 0.28 -20.99
CA LYS A 139 6.06 0.88 -21.18
C LYS A 139 7.12 0.34 -20.22
N ALA A 140 6.75 0.06 -18.97
CA ALA A 140 7.67 -0.54 -18.01
C ALA A 140 8.13 -1.94 -18.43
N LYS A 141 7.26 -2.74 -19.08
CA LYS A 141 7.62 -4.03 -19.67
C LYS A 141 8.54 -3.87 -20.88
N GLU A 142 8.23 -2.93 -21.77
CA GLU A 142 9.08 -2.62 -22.93
C GLU A 142 10.50 -2.20 -22.50
N LEU A 143 10.61 -1.52 -21.35
CA LEU A 143 11.88 -1.08 -20.75
C LEU A 143 12.56 -2.13 -19.86
N ASP A 144 12.05 -3.37 -19.80
CA ASP A 144 12.55 -4.46 -18.94
C ASP A 144 12.63 -4.09 -17.44
N LEU A 145 11.76 -3.18 -16.99
CA LEU A 145 11.64 -2.80 -15.59
C LEU A 145 10.75 -3.78 -14.82
N ILE A 146 9.81 -4.45 -15.51
CA ILE A 146 8.83 -5.37 -14.93
C ILE A 146 8.75 -6.62 -15.82
N ASP A 147 8.54 -7.78 -15.19
CA ASP A 147 8.38 -9.07 -15.87
C ASP A 147 7.25 -9.03 -16.92
N ILE A 148 7.57 -9.52 -18.12
CA ILE A 148 6.68 -9.62 -19.28
C ILE A 148 5.45 -10.49 -18.96
N ASN A 149 5.61 -11.56 -18.17
CA ASN A 149 4.56 -12.53 -17.84
C ASN A 149 3.54 -11.99 -16.83
N ARG A 150 3.85 -10.90 -16.13
CA ARG A 150 2.97 -10.33 -15.11
C ARG A 150 1.66 -9.86 -15.75
N ARG A 151 0.54 -10.49 -15.41
CA ARG A 151 -0.77 -10.16 -15.99
C ARG A 151 -1.29 -8.85 -15.43
N PHE A 152 -1.73 -7.99 -16.34
CA PHE A 152 -2.28 -6.68 -16.05
C PHE A 152 -3.81 -6.80 -16.01
N LYS A 153 -4.37 -7.01 -14.82
CA LYS A 153 -5.83 -7.05 -14.64
C LYS A 153 -6.19 -6.08 -13.53
N GLN A 154 -7.00 -5.06 -13.86
CA GLN A 154 -7.84 -4.12 -13.06
C GLN A 154 -7.33 -3.53 -11.72
N ALA A 155 -6.38 -4.15 -11.05
CA ALA A 155 -5.64 -3.84 -9.83
C ALA A 155 -5.10 -2.42 -9.69
N ILE A 156 -4.87 -1.73 -10.81
CA ILE A 156 -4.30 -0.39 -10.78
C ILE A 156 -5.32 0.66 -11.18
N LYS A 157 -6.62 0.38 -11.37
CA LYS A 157 -7.63 1.45 -11.46
C LYS A 157 -8.18 1.87 -10.10
N GLY A 158 -8.03 1.00 -9.10
CA GLY A 158 -8.41 1.29 -7.72
C GLY A 158 -7.71 2.55 -7.20
N VAL A 159 -8.49 3.51 -6.70
CA VAL A 159 -7.97 4.66 -5.96
C VAL A 159 -7.71 4.21 -4.53
N TYR A 160 -6.48 4.42 -4.05
CA TYR A 160 -6.06 4.01 -2.72
C TYR A 160 -7.01 4.58 -1.63
N PRO A 161 -7.71 3.73 -0.85
CA PRO A 161 -8.74 4.20 0.06
C PRO A 161 -8.14 4.68 1.39
N LEU A 162 -7.63 5.91 1.41
CA LEU A 162 -6.97 6.55 2.56
C LEU A 162 -7.82 6.50 3.84
N LYS A 163 -9.15 6.54 3.72
CA LYS A 163 -10.10 6.48 4.85
C LYS A 163 -9.98 5.23 5.73
N TYR A 164 -9.32 4.17 5.27
CA TYR A 164 -9.12 2.95 6.05
C TYR A 164 -7.79 2.94 6.84
N GLU A 165 -6.89 3.91 6.58
CA GLU A 165 -5.65 4.04 7.34
C GLU A 165 -5.93 4.46 8.80
N GLU A 166 -5.27 3.80 9.73
CA GLU A 166 -5.37 4.12 11.16
C GLU A 166 -4.14 3.61 11.91
N THR A 167 -3.54 4.44 12.75
CA THR A 167 -2.50 3.99 13.68
C THR A 167 -3.11 3.76 15.06
N ILE A 168 -2.92 2.56 15.60
CA ILE A 168 -3.41 2.18 16.93
C ILE A 168 -2.21 1.75 17.77
N THR A 169 -2.12 2.27 19.00
CA THR A 169 -1.12 1.83 19.97
C THR A 169 -1.61 0.59 20.69
N ILE A 170 -0.89 -0.53 20.56
CA ILE A 170 -1.19 -1.80 21.22
C ILE A 170 0.05 -2.25 21.99
N ASN A 171 -0.08 -2.43 23.31
CA ASN A 171 1.02 -2.79 24.21
C ASN A 171 2.26 -1.89 24.07
N GLY A 172 2.06 -0.58 23.85
CA GLY A 172 3.14 0.40 23.67
C GLY A 172 3.73 0.49 22.26
N SER A 173 3.36 -0.42 21.36
CA SER A 173 3.78 -0.39 19.95
C SER A 173 2.75 0.35 19.09
N ALA A 174 3.18 1.31 18.29
CA ALA A 174 2.34 1.94 17.27
C ALA A 174 2.22 1.00 16.05
N ILE A 175 1.00 0.53 15.79
CA ILE A 175 0.69 -0.37 14.66
C ILE A 175 -0.15 0.40 13.65
N MET A 176 0.36 0.52 12.43
CA MET A 176 -0.36 1.12 11.32
C MET A 176 -1.21 0.05 10.63
N PHE A 177 -2.50 0.29 10.50
CA PHE A 177 -3.40 -0.51 9.69
C PHE A 177 -3.69 0.28 8.42
N ARG A 178 -3.44 -0.31 7.24
CA ARG A 178 -3.68 0.37 5.97
C ARG A 178 -4.01 -0.62 4.85
N PRO A 179 -4.75 -0.21 3.81
CA PRO A 179 -4.87 -0.99 2.59
C PRO A 179 -3.48 -1.34 2.03
N ALA A 180 -3.34 -2.53 1.48
CA ALA A 180 -2.13 -2.95 0.79
C ALA A 180 -1.88 -2.08 -0.45
N LYS A 181 -0.64 -1.75 -0.69
CA LYS A 181 -0.14 -1.08 -1.89
C LYS A 181 0.43 -2.16 -2.83
N PRO A 182 0.48 -1.92 -4.15
CA PRO A 182 1.11 -2.87 -5.08
C PRO A 182 2.55 -3.26 -4.72
N ILE A 183 3.27 -2.37 -4.02
CA ILE A 183 4.64 -2.59 -3.56
C ILE A 183 4.76 -3.47 -2.31
N ASP A 184 3.65 -3.81 -1.64
CA ASP A 184 3.67 -4.63 -0.43
C ASP A 184 3.82 -6.13 -0.74
N GLU A 185 3.82 -6.52 -2.03
CA GLU A 185 3.94 -7.91 -2.50
C GLU A 185 5.02 -8.69 -1.76
N ARG A 186 6.23 -8.12 -1.71
CA ARG A 186 7.37 -8.74 -1.02
C ARG A 186 7.15 -8.84 0.49
N GLY A 187 6.65 -7.80 1.13
CA GLY A 187 6.41 -7.81 2.57
C GLY A 187 5.33 -8.80 2.98
N ILE A 188 4.30 -8.97 2.14
CA ILE A 188 3.24 -9.96 2.33
C ILE A 188 3.80 -11.36 2.12
N GLN A 189 4.63 -11.56 1.10
CA GLN A 189 5.31 -12.82 0.86
C GLN A 189 6.23 -13.21 2.04
N GLU A 190 7.02 -12.27 2.55
CA GLU A 190 7.88 -12.45 3.74
C GLU A 190 7.04 -12.80 4.98
N HIS A 191 5.91 -12.12 5.20
CA HIS A 191 4.97 -12.47 6.25
C HIS A 191 4.49 -13.93 6.14
N TYR A 192 4.15 -14.39 4.93
CA TYR A 192 3.73 -15.77 4.71
C TYR A 192 4.85 -16.80 4.90
N TYR A 193 6.09 -16.52 4.47
CA TYR A 193 7.20 -17.45 4.64
C TYR A 193 7.58 -17.73 6.09
N THR A 194 7.34 -16.77 6.99
CA THR A 194 7.61 -16.95 8.43
C THR A 194 6.58 -17.84 9.14
N MET A 195 5.51 -18.26 8.46
CA MET A 195 4.49 -19.14 9.03
C MET A 195 4.72 -20.62 8.73
N ASN A 196 4.25 -21.49 9.63
CA ASN A 196 4.27 -22.92 9.39
C ASN A 196 3.33 -23.26 8.22
N ARG A 197 3.76 -24.18 7.34
CA ARG A 197 2.98 -24.62 6.16
C ARG A 197 1.55 -25.07 6.50
N GLY A 198 1.32 -25.69 7.66
CA GLY A 198 -0.01 -26.11 8.11
C GLY A 198 -0.99 -24.95 8.32
N ASP A 199 -0.50 -23.79 8.76
CA ASP A 199 -1.32 -22.61 9.01
C ASP A 199 -1.70 -21.90 7.69
N ILE A 200 -0.84 -21.98 6.65
CA ILE A 200 -1.10 -21.42 5.32
C ILE A 200 -2.20 -22.23 4.62
N VAL A 201 -2.06 -23.55 4.66
CA VAL A 201 -2.94 -24.49 3.96
C VAL A 201 -4.40 -24.32 4.43
N SER A 202 -4.65 -24.26 5.74
CA SER A 202 -6.00 -24.05 6.31
C SER A 202 -6.75 -22.75 5.92
N ARG A 203 -6.06 -21.74 5.36
CA ARG A 203 -6.60 -20.38 5.16
C ARG A 203 -7.09 -20.07 3.74
N PHE A 204 -6.80 -20.93 2.77
CA PHE A 204 -7.01 -20.63 1.33
C PHE A 204 -7.76 -21.75 0.57
N PHE A 205 -8.54 -22.56 1.29
CA PHE A 205 -8.89 -23.90 0.80
C PHE A 205 -10.05 -24.00 -0.20
N HIS A 206 -10.79 -22.93 -0.51
CA HIS A 206 -11.79 -23.01 -1.58
C HIS A 206 -11.19 -22.46 -2.90
N GLU A 207 -10.94 -23.41 -3.82
CA GLU A 207 -10.42 -23.23 -5.20
C GLU A 207 -9.07 -22.50 -5.42
N LYS A 208 -8.12 -22.57 -4.48
CA LYS A 208 -6.69 -22.37 -4.82
C LYS A 208 -5.86 -23.61 -4.49
N LYS A 209 -5.80 -24.54 -5.44
CA LYS A 209 -4.88 -25.69 -5.39
C LYS A 209 -3.42 -25.20 -5.41
N SER A 210 -2.79 -25.25 -4.23
CA SER A 210 -1.35 -25.18 -3.97
C SER A 210 -0.63 -23.89 -4.37
N PHE A 211 0.00 -23.24 -3.38
CA PHE A 211 1.06 -22.26 -3.58
C PHE A 211 2.30 -22.95 -4.20
N VAL A 212 2.33 -23.02 -5.53
CA VAL A 212 3.58 -23.11 -6.30
C VAL A 212 3.97 -21.67 -6.64
N HIS A 213 5.27 -21.38 -6.64
CA HIS A 213 5.88 -20.05 -6.86
C HIS A 213 5.22 -19.19 -7.97
N ASP A 214 4.58 -19.82 -8.96
CA ASP A 214 3.99 -19.17 -10.13
C ASP A 214 2.66 -18.40 -9.90
N GLN A 215 2.03 -18.48 -8.71
CA GLN A 215 0.74 -17.80 -8.44
C GLN A 215 0.83 -16.51 -7.60
N ILE A 216 2.01 -16.18 -7.07
CA ILE A 216 2.23 -14.84 -6.47
C ILE A 216 2.10 -13.76 -7.57
N ASP A 217 2.49 -14.10 -8.81
CA ASP A 217 2.39 -13.22 -9.98
C ASP A 217 0.95 -12.86 -10.40
N THR A 218 -0.08 -13.51 -9.85
CA THR A 218 -1.49 -13.32 -10.24
C THR A 218 -2.43 -12.87 -9.11
N THR A 219 -1.95 -12.74 -7.86
CA THR A 219 -2.85 -12.51 -6.71
C THR A 219 -2.97 -11.03 -6.30
N PHE A 220 -2.09 -10.14 -6.76
CA PHE A 220 -2.19 -8.71 -6.45
C PHE A 220 -3.12 -7.96 -7.41
N GLU A 221 -4.38 -8.41 -7.50
CA GLU A 221 -5.46 -7.66 -8.15
C GLU A 221 -6.11 -6.72 -7.12
N ILE A 222 -5.40 -5.68 -6.64
CA ILE A 222 -5.96 -4.78 -5.62
C ILE A 222 -6.85 -3.70 -6.26
N ASP A 223 -8.08 -4.01 -6.63
CA ASP A 223 -9.04 -2.98 -7.04
C ASP A 223 -9.71 -2.24 -5.84
N TYR A 224 -9.44 -2.70 -4.62
CA TYR A 224 -9.99 -2.19 -3.34
C TYR A 224 -11.51 -2.34 -3.18
N ILE A 225 -12.19 -2.94 -4.15
CA ILE A 225 -13.65 -3.09 -4.21
C ILE A 225 -14.02 -4.56 -4.14
N ASN A 226 -13.61 -5.34 -5.12
CA ASN A 226 -13.84 -6.78 -5.16
C ASN A 226 -12.82 -7.51 -4.29
N ASP A 227 -11.57 -7.05 -4.30
CA ASP A 227 -10.48 -7.63 -3.53
C ASP A 227 -9.80 -6.54 -2.71
N LEU A 228 -9.91 -6.66 -1.38
CA LEU A 228 -9.28 -5.72 -0.45
C LEU A 228 -8.41 -6.47 0.54
N THR A 229 -7.12 -6.14 0.53
CA THR A 229 -6.18 -6.54 1.57
C THR A 229 -5.85 -5.33 2.45
N ILE A 230 -5.95 -5.50 3.76
CA ILE A 230 -5.49 -4.57 4.80
C ILE A 230 -4.31 -5.21 5.52
N VAL A 231 -3.20 -4.50 5.59
CA VAL A 231 -2.00 -4.92 6.30
C VAL A 231 -1.90 -4.17 7.62
N ALA A 232 -1.41 -4.86 8.66
CA ALA A 232 -0.94 -4.23 9.88
C ALA A 232 0.59 -4.20 9.86
N THR A 233 1.17 -3.03 10.07
CA THR A 233 2.61 -2.81 9.92
C THR A 233 3.20 -2.06 11.10
N ILE A 234 4.50 -2.27 11.33
CA ILE A 234 5.32 -1.58 12.32
C ILE A 234 6.61 -1.08 11.68
N GLY A 235 7.24 -0.07 12.28
CA GLY A 235 8.48 0.51 11.78
C GLY A 235 8.27 1.82 11.03
N GLU A 236 9.30 2.28 10.34
CA GLU A 236 9.31 3.57 9.66
C GLU A 236 8.63 3.52 8.28
N LEU A 237 8.01 4.62 7.88
CA LEU A 237 7.31 4.76 6.60
C LEU A 237 8.22 4.39 5.40
N GLY A 238 7.79 3.39 4.62
CA GLY A 238 8.51 2.82 3.47
C GLY A 238 9.48 1.67 3.78
N PHE A 239 9.69 1.38 5.07
CA PHE A 239 10.48 0.24 5.60
C PHE A 239 9.67 -0.56 6.62
N GLU A 240 8.34 -0.49 6.55
CA GLU A 240 7.50 -1.14 7.53
C GLU A 240 7.55 -2.66 7.38
N LYS A 241 7.61 -3.35 8.52
CA LYS A 241 7.42 -4.79 8.58
C LYS A 241 5.93 -5.10 8.68
N ILE A 242 5.43 -5.94 7.78
CA ILE A 242 4.06 -6.47 7.85
C ILE A 242 4.02 -7.55 8.94
N ILE A 243 3.11 -7.37 9.90
CA ILE A 243 2.92 -8.28 11.05
C ILE A 243 1.55 -8.97 11.02
N ALA A 244 0.62 -8.46 10.22
CA ALA A 244 -0.64 -9.11 9.95
C ALA A 244 -1.20 -8.71 8.59
N VAL A 245 -2.01 -9.61 8.03
CA VAL A 245 -2.74 -9.44 6.78
C VAL A 245 -4.17 -9.87 7.05
N GLY A 246 -5.13 -9.02 6.67
CA GLY A 246 -6.54 -9.38 6.61
C GLY A 246 -7.04 -9.04 5.22
N GLU A 247 -7.80 -9.93 4.60
CA GLU A 247 -8.28 -9.72 3.25
C GLU A 247 -9.72 -10.17 3.11
N TYR A 248 -10.42 -9.56 2.15
CA TYR A 248 -11.67 -10.08 1.66
C TYR A 248 -11.65 -10.25 0.14
N PHE A 249 -12.39 -11.26 -0.33
CA PHE A 249 -12.64 -11.55 -1.74
C PHE A 249 -14.14 -11.56 -2.00
N ARG A 250 -14.64 -10.67 -2.87
CA ARG A 250 -16.06 -10.56 -3.19
C ARG A 250 -16.50 -11.67 -4.13
N ASN A 251 -17.48 -12.46 -3.70
CA ASN A 251 -18.26 -13.30 -4.59
C ASN A 251 -19.41 -12.48 -5.19
N SER A 252 -19.29 -12.11 -6.45
CA SER A 252 -20.27 -11.28 -7.16
C SER A 252 -21.62 -11.96 -7.39
N ILE A 253 -21.68 -13.30 -7.40
CA ILE A 253 -22.91 -14.07 -7.61
C ILE A 253 -23.85 -13.93 -6.42
N ILE A 254 -23.32 -14.10 -5.21
CA ILE A 254 -24.10 -14.02 -3.97
C ILE A 254 -24.01 -12.65 -3.28
N ASN A 255 -23.14 -11.77 -3.78
CA ASN A 255 -22.78 -10.47 -3.21
C ASN A 255 -22.35 -10.54 -1.73
N MET A 256 -21.53 -11.55 -1.42
CA MET A 256 -20.91 -11.75 -0.10
C MET A 256 -19.39 -11.67 -0.27
N ALA A 257 -18.66 -11.36 0.80
CA ALA A 257 -17.20 -11.38 0.77
C ALA A 257 -16.63 -12.46 1.69
N GLU A 258 -15.78 -13.33 1.13
CA GLU A 258 -14.99 -14.28 1.90
C GLU A 258 -13.87 -13.54 2.61
N ILE A 259 -13.66 -13.80 3.90
CA ILE A 259 -12.59 -13.17 4.68
C ILE A 259 -11.51 -14.16 5.12
N ALA A 260 -10.26 -13.71 5.08
CA ALA A 260 -9.11 -14.44 5.58
C ALA A 260 -8.21 -13.55 6.43
N PHE A 261 -7.55 -14.16 7.42
CA PHE A 261 -6.65 -13.45 8.33
C PHE A 261 -5.38 -14.21 8.60
N SER A 262 -4.31 -13.45 8.78
CA SER A 262 -3.03 -13.95 9.20
C SER A 262 -2.36 -12.94 10.13
N VAL A 263 -1.84 -13.41 11.27
CA VAL A 263 -1.12 -12.61 12.25
C VAL A 263 0.15 -13.36 12.64
N SER A 264 1.31 -12.69 12.58
CA SER A 264 2.58 -13.27 13.00
C SER A 264 2.51 -13.69 14.47
N ARG A 265 3.16 -14.81 14.81
CA ARG A 265 3.04 -15.46 16.13
C ARG A 265 3.26 -14.53 17.33
N GLU A 266 4.28 -13.69 17.24
CA GLU A 266 4.65 -12.71 18.28
C GLU A 266 3.53 -11.70 18.58
N TYR A 267 2.59 -11.51 17.65
CA TYR A 267 1.52 -10.53 17.73
C TYR A 267 0.13 -11.17 17.87
N GLN A 268 0.06 -12.50 17.99
CA GLN A 268 -1.19 -13.21 18.23
C GLN A 268 -1.73 -12.92 19.64
N GLY A 269 -3.05 -12.97 19.80
CA GLY A 269 -3.71 -12.66 21.08
C GLY A 269 -3.82 -11.17 21.41
N MET A 270 -3.19 -10.27 20.65
CA MET A 270 -3.21 -8.82 20.87
C MET A 270 -4.45 -8.12 20.27
N GLY A 271 -5.42 -8.86 19.73
CA GLY A 271 -6.64 -8.29 19.13
C GLY A 271 -6.48 -7.72 17.71
N ILE A 272 -5.30 -7.84 17.08
CA ILE A 272 -5.02 -7.33 15.73
C ILE A 272 -5.99 -7.89 14.68
N ALA A 273 -6.25 -9.20 14.69
CA ALA A 273 -7.21 -9.81 13.76
C ALA A 273 -8.63 -9.25 13.92
N GLN A 274 -9.02 -8.89 15.16
CA GLN A 274 -10.33 -8.28 15.42
C GLN A 274 -10.41 -6.86 14.84
N ILE A 275 -9.31 -6.09 14.90
CA ILE A 275 -9.22 -4.78 14.27
C ILE A 275 -9.32 -4.91 12.75
N LEU A 276 -8.56 -5.83 12.15
CA LEU A 276 -8.63 -6.13 10.72
C LEU A 276 -10.05 -6.52 10.30
N GLN A 277 -10.70 -7.42 11.05
CA GLN A 277 -12.07 -7.85 10.76
C GLN A 277 -13.06 -6.68 10.76
N ARG A 278 -12.98 -5.76 11.73
CA ARG A 278 -13.85 -4.57 11.75
C ARG A 278 -13.59 -3.67 10.55
N LYS A 279 -12.33 -3.48 10.15
CA LYS A 279 -11.97 -2.67 8.99
C LYS A 279 -12.45 -3.28 7.68
N LEU A 280 -12.29 -4.59 7.51
CA LEU A 280 -12.81 -5.31 6.34
C LEU A 280 -14.34 -5.27 6.29
N ALA A 281 -15.02 -5.47 7.42
CA ALA A 281 -16.48 -5.34 7.48
C ALA A 281 -16.94 -3.93 7.09
N ARG A 282 -16.26 -2.89 7.60
CA ARG A 282 -16.57 -1.50 7.21
C ARG A 282 -16.36 -1.26 5.72
N ALA A 283 -15.26 -1.76 5.17
CA ALA A 283 -14.96 -1.61 3.75
C ALA A 283 -15.94 -2.37 2.86
N ALA A 284 -16.35 -3.57 3.26
CA ALA A 284 -17.37 -4.35 2.57
C ALA A 284 -18.73 -3.61 2.54
N ILE A 285 -19.13 -2.97 3.64
CA ILE A 285 -20.34 -2.13 3.70
C ILE A 285 -20.22 -0.92 2.77
N ASP A 286 -19.10 -0.22 2.84
CA ASP A 286 -18.84 0.96 1.98
C ASP A 286 -18.82 0.59 0.48
N ASN A 287 -18.54 -0.68 0.15
CA ASN A 287 -18.54 -1.25 -1.22
C ASN A 287 -19.83 -2.01 -1.56
N GLU A 288 -20.91 -1.82 -0.79
CA GLU A 288 -22.25 -2.40 -1.05
C GLU A 288 -22.29 -3.95 -1.09
N ILE A 289 -21.37 -4.60 -0.37
CA ILE A 289 -21.36 -6.05 -0.17
C ILE A 289 -22.37 -6.39 0.93
N LYS A 290 -23.18 -7.45 0.76
CA LYS A 290 -24.30 -7.78 1.68
C LYS A 290 -23.85 -8.32 3.03
N GLY A 291 -22.68 -8.93 3.10
CA GLY A 291 -22.22 -9.64 4.28
C GLY A 291 -20.88 -10.33 4.10
N LEU A 292 -20.46 -11.02 5.14
CA LEU A 292 -19.19 -11.74 5.19
C LEU A 292 -19.43 -13.24 5.30
N ILE A 293 -18.51 -14.01 4.73
CA ILE A 293 -18.43 -15.47 4.87
C ILE A 293 -17.01 -15.85 5.25
N ALA A 294 -16.85 -16.91 6.04
CA ALA A 294 -15.58 -17.50 6.39
C ALA A 294 -15.68 -19.01 6.37
N TYR A 295 -14.68 -19.65 5.77
CA TYR A 295 -14.49 -21.09 5.80
C TYR A 295 -13.38 -21.42 6.79
N THR A 296 -13.65 -22.29 7.76
CA THR A 296 -12.65 -22.66 8.75
C THR A 296 -12.85 -24.09 9.24
N SER A 297 -11.77 -24.79 9.61
CA SER A 297 -11.93 -26.12 10.22
C SER A 297 -12.56 -26.00 11.62
N PRO A 298 -13.29 -27.04 12.08
CA PRO A 298 -13.90 -27.09 13.41
C PRO A 298 -12.91 -26.88 14.57
N GLU A 299 -11.64 -27.24 14.37
CA GLU A 299 -10.57 -27.14 15.37
C GLU A 299 -10.06 -25.70 15.54
N ASN A 300 -10.29 -24.83 14.56
CA ASN A 300 -9.83 -23.45 14.58
C ASN A 300 -10.75 -22.55 15.45
N LYS A 301 -10.73 -22.82 16.75
CA LYS A 301 -11.48 -22.08 17.77
C LYS A 301 -11.15 -20.58 17.75
N GLY A 302 -9.95 -20.20 17.29
CA GLY A 302 -9.54 -18.81 17.14
C GLY A 302 -10.38 -18.07 16.10
N MET A 303 -10.46 -18.62 14.89
CA MET A 303 -11.26 -18.03 13.80
C MET A 303 -12.75 -18.02 14.12
N ILE A 304 -13.28 -19.11 14.69
CA ILE A 304 -14.69 -19.19 15.09
C ILE A 304 -15.03 -18.09 16.11
N LYS A 305 -14.23 -17.95 17.18
CA LYS A 305 -14.41 -16.88 18.17
C LYS A 305 -14.25 -15.49 17.58
N LEU A 306 -13.32 -15.32 16.63
CA LEU A 306 -13.06 -14.05 15.97
C LEU A 306 -14.28 -13.61 15.14
N PHE A 307 -14.83 -14.51 14.32
CA PHE A 307 -16.03 -14.24 13.52
C PHE A 307 -17.23 -13.89 14.41
N HIS A 308 -17.41 -14.61 15.53
CA HIS A 308 -18.43 -14.34 16.56
C HIS A 308 -18.31 -13.00 17.31
N LYS A 309 -17.25 -12.20 17.06
CA LYS A 309 -17.15 -10.83 17.57
C LYS A 309 -17.76 -9.78 16.64
N LEU A 310 -18.24 -10.18 15.45
CA LEU A 310 -19.00 -9.28 14.59
C LEU A 310 -20.34 -8.92 15.26
N PRO A 311 -20.79 -7.66 15.19
CA PRO A 311 -22.06 -7.22 15.78
C PRO A 311 -23.27 -7.61 14.91
N TYR A 312 -23.23 -8.80 14.31
CA TYR A 312 -24.24 -9.31 13.38
C TYR A 312 -24.66 -10.72 13.78
N THR A 313 -25.87 -11.11 13.37
CA THR A 313 -26.36 -12.47 13.55
C THR A 313 -25.54 -13.42 12.69
N ILE A 314 -24.92 -14.42 13.32
CA ILE A 314 -24.02 -15.37 12.66
C ILE A 314 -24.72 -16.71 12.50
N LYS A 315 -24.74 -17.19 11.26
CA LYS A 315 -25.17 -18.54 10.91
C LYS A 315 -23.93 -19.41 10.75
N SER A 316 -24.00 -20.61 11.30
CA SER A 316 -22.94 -21.62 11.23
C SER A 316 -23.51 -22.88 10.63
N GLU A 317 -22.90 -23.33 9.54
CA GLU A 317 -23.26 -24.58 8.85
C GLU A 317 -22.01 -25.47 8.79
N LYS A 318 -22.20 -26.77 8.97
CA LYS A 318 -21.12 -27.75 8.83
C LYS A 318 -21.24 -28.39 7.45
N GLU A 319 -20.18 -28.29 6.65
CA GLU A 319 -20.09 -28.90 5.33
C GLU A 319 -18.80 -29.71 5.28
N ASP A 320 -18.94 -31.04 5.13
CA ASP A 320 -17.84 -32.02 5.22
C ASP A 320 -16.95 -31.83 6.47
N ASP A 321 -15.67 -31.52 6.25
CA ASP A 321 -14.64 -31.30 7.28
C ASP A 321 -14.50 -29.81 7.67
N MET A 322 -15.42 -28.95 7.22
CA MET A 322 -15.36 -27.50 7.41
C MET A 322 -16.60 -26.94 8.11
N ILE A 323 -16.42 -25.78 8.72
CA ILE A 323 -17.48 -24.92 9.22
C ILE A 323 -17.53 -23.67 8.35
N ILE A 324 -18.73 -23.36 7.87
CA ILE A 324 -19.06 -22.14 7.16
C ILE A 324 -19.73 -21.19 8.14
N LEU A 325 -19.10 -20.04 8.37
CA LEU A 325 -19.66 -18.96 9.17
C LEU A 325 -20.06 -17.84 8.24
N ASN A 326 -21.30 -17.37 8.32
CA ASN A 326 -21.76 -16.23 7.53
C ASN A 326 -22.60 -15.26 8.37
N CYS A 327 -22.58 -13.99 7.98
CA CYS A 327 -23.45 -12.97 8.54
C CYS A 327 -23.85 -11.95 7.48
N LEU A 328 -25.09 -11.46 7.56
CA LEU A 328 -25.58 -10.36 6.74
C LEU A 328 -25.50 -9.05 7.52
N PHE A 329 -25.05 -7.97 6.87
CA PHE A 329 -24.99 -6.66 7.51
C PHE A 329 -26.39 -6.07 7.80
N SER A 330 -27.42 -6.58 7.14
CA SER A 330 -28.82 -6.24 7.41
C SER A 330 -29.39 -6.91 8.67
N GLU A 331 -28.68 -7.86 9.28
CA GLU A 331 -29.12 -8.63 10.44
C GLU A 331 -28.22 -8.34 11.67
N PRO A 332 -28.28 -7.15 12.29
CA PRO A 332 -27.48 -6.85 13.48
C PRO A 332 -27.84 -7.77 14.65
N GLU A 333 -26.87 -8.07 15.51
CA GLU A 333 -27.13 -8.84 16.74
C GLU A 333 -28.04 -8.00 17.66
N LYS A 334 -29.13 -8.59 18.17
CA LYS A 334 -29.99 -7.91 19.15
C LYS A 334 -29.15 -7.62 20.40
N GLU A 335 -29.11 -6.37 20.85
CA GLU A 335 -28.44 -5.99 22.10
C GLU A 335 -28.88 -6.95 23.21
N LYS A 336 -27.92 -7.65 23.81
CA LYS A 336 -28.17 -8.41 25.03
C LYS A 336 -28.54 -7.38 26.08
N SER A 337 -29.83 -7.30 26.44
CA SER A 337 -30.26 -6.49 27.57
C SER A 337 -29.42 -6.90 28.77
N THR A 338 -28.59 -5.97 29.24
CA THR A 338 -27.88 -6.12 30.50
C THR A 338 -28.96 -6.12 31.59
N ALA A 339 -29.28 -7.31 32.08
CA ALA A 339 -30.07 -7.52 33.29
C ALA A 339 -29.13 -7.52 34.51
#